data_AF-A0A954HV51-F1
#
_entry.id   AF-A0A954HV51-F1
#
_cell.length_a   1.000
_cell.length_b   1.000
_cell.length_c   1.000
_cell.angle_alpha   90.00
_cell.angle_beta   90.00
_cell.angle_gamma   90.00
#
_symmetry.space_group_name_H-M   'P 1'
#
loop_
_entity.id
_entity.type
_entity.pdbx_description
1 polymer ?
#
loop_
_entity_poly.entity_id
_entity_poly.type
_entity_poly.pdbx_seq_one_letter_code
_entity_poly.pdbx_strand_id
1 'polypeptide(L)'
;MAPKTDISARLAQWKLEATTPQHPNYYHADFDQAMGIYTKVSALLQRLRHDTDAFSREDVTNLFGTLNSGNRMKNLVAKENKLPKLRQALLEMLDGRGEPIEKIETANQKIAYAGQAMLGELYGWAHIENAPVYNACATNALHYLGYMFNPQDYNAFVANHEQFKQVYQQQVGRLNPEIPLNMEMDKLYNVIDKVDLKEGTTLSTDTHHPQYWRITLPEIWQITLDSGEKTTINIWQSCLEHGIAAIDFDGNKDDYQVQKFMNEIQVGDKVVAFLLNKTIGGIGTVTQAYDDDLFKNQPAAQDYWQGKMWFRLGVDWQPVRIKTTDLPEETSNMFYGQTIMKLTATHYQTIMNHLHQEPEPAINGSFPGFSPKAFRFLTELSQNNNKAWMDENRERYKT
;
A
#
# COMPACT_ATOMS: atom_id res chain seq x y z
N MET A 1 21.90 -5.94 7.50
CA MET A 1 21.39 -5.36 8.75
C MET A 1 20.74 -4.03 8.39
N ALA A 2 19.47 -3.81 8.73
CA ALA A 2 18.86 -2.50 8.55
C ALA A 2 19.62 -1.48 9.42
N PRO A 3 19.86 -0.25 8.94
CA PRO A 3 20.49 0.79 9.77
C PRO A 3 19.64 0.98 11.03
N LYS A 4 20.28 0.97 12.20
CA LYS A 4 19.60 1.32 13.45
C LYS A 4 19.16 2.77 13.33
N THR A 5 17.85 3.01 13.39
CA THR A 5 17.29 4.36 13.46
C THR A 5 17.94 5.13 14.60
N ASP A 6 18.45 6.33 14.33
CA ASP A 6 18.87 7.25 15.39
C ASP A 6 17.62 7.80 16.09
N ILE A 7 17.25 7.16 17.20
CA ILE A 7 16.08 7.53 18.01
C ILE A 7 16.14 9.00 18.40
N SER A 8 17.33 9.52 18.70
CA SER A 8 17.45 10.90 19.19
C SER A 8 17.19 11.91 18.08
N ALA A 9 17.76 11.69 16.90
CA ALA A 9 17.47 12.50 15.72
C ALA A 9 15.98 12.43 15.37
N ARG A 10 15.37 11.23 15.44
CA ARG A 10 13.95 11.06 15.13
C ARG A 10 13.03 11.79 16.11
N LEU A 11 13.34 11.74 17.40
CA LEU A 11 12.58 12.44 18.44
C LEU A 11 12.74 13.97 18.33
N ALA A 12 13.89 14.46 17.87
CA ALA A 12 14.06 15.88 17.57
C ALA A 12 13.17 16.31 16.39
N GLN A 13 13.08 15.51 15.32
CA GLN A 13 12.16 15.75 14.22
C GLN A 13 10.70 15.72 14.66
N TRP A 14 10.32 14.77 15.52
CA TRP A 14 8.96 14.69 16.07
C TRP A 14 8.53 15.97 16.77
N LYS A 15 9.41 16.61 17.55
CA LYS A 15 9.11 17.91 18.17
C LYS A 15 8.69 18.94 17.15
N LEU A 16 9.42 19.03 16.03
CA LEU A 16 9.12 19.98 14.96
C LEU A 16 7.77 19.63 14.30
N GLU A 17 7.56 18.36 13.99
CA GLU A 17 6.33 17.84 13.38
C GLU A 17 5.09 18.12 14.21
N ALA A 18 5.17 17.98 15.53
CA ALA A 18 4.04 18.15 16.45
C ALA A 18 3.79 19.61 16.89
N THR A 19 4.78 20.51 16.75
CA THR A 19 4.67 21.90 17.23
C THR A 19 4.64 22.94 16.11
N THR A 20 4.80 22.54 14.85
CA THR A 20 4.79 23.44 13.70
C THR A 20 3.58 23.13 12.81
N PRO A 21 2.47 23.88 12.89
CA PRO A 21 1.26 23.63 12.11
C PRO A 21 1.46 23.59 10.59
N GLN A 22 2.51 24.26 10.09
CA GLN A 22 2.87 24.29 8.67
C GLN A 22 3.74 23.10 8.24
N HIS A 23 4.17 22.24 9.17
CA HIS A 23 4.95 21.07 8.83
C HIS A 23 4.10 20.11 7.97
N PRO A 24 4.63 19.54 6.87
CA PRO A 24 3.85 18.64 6.00
C PRO A 24 3.18 17.48 6.76
N ASN A 25 3.85 16.98 7.80
CA ASN A 25 3.37 15.88 8.64
C ASN A 25 2.47 16.30 9.81
N TYR A 26 2.19 17.60 9.98
CA TYR A 26 1.44 18.10 11.14
C TYR A 26 0.07 17.45 11.25
N TYR A 27 -0.59 17.16 10.13
CA TYR A 27 -1.88 16.47 10.11
C TYR A 27 -1.85 15.11 10.85
N HIS A 28 -0.76 14.35 10.72
CA HIS A 28 -0.59 13.07 11.42
C HIS A 28 -0.18 13.27 12.89
N ALA A 29 0.42 14.41 13.22
CA ALA A 29 0.84 14.81 14.56
C ALA A 29 -0.25 15.57 15.35
N ASP A 30 -1.38 15.93 14.72
CA ASP A 30 -2.42 16.78 15.29
C ASP A 30 -3.06 16.18 16.54
N PHE A 31 -2.86 16.86 17.67
CA PHE A 31 -3.39 16.47 18.98
C PHE A 31 -4.90 16.72 19.12
N ASP A 32 -5.46 17.70 18.42
CA ASP A 32 -6.90 17.99 18.50
C ASP A 32 -7.72 16.84 17.92
N GLN A 33 -7.23 16.25 16.82
CA GLN A 33 -7.83 15.04 16.25
C GLN A 33 -7.78 13.85 17.24
N ALA A 34 -6.66 13.66 17.96
CA ALA A 34 -6.55 12.63 19.00
C ALA A 34 -7.58 12.87 20.12
N MET A 35 -7.71 14.12 20.55
CA MET A 35 -8.65 14.50 21.59
C MET A 35 -10.10 14.28 21.17
N GLY A 36 -10.44 14.54 19.90
CA GLY A 36 -11.75 14.23 19.34
C GLY A 36 -12.07 12.74 19.39
N ILE A 37 -11.11 11.88 19.02
CA ILE A 37 -11.24 10.41 19.13
C ILE A 37 -11.45 10.00 20.59
N TYR A 38 -10.60 10.49 21.50
CA TYR A 38 -10.68 10.17 22.92
C TYR A 38 -12.00 10.60 23.55
N THR A 39 -12.49 11.80 23.24
CA THR A 39 -13.76 12.32 23.73
C THR A 39 -14.91 11.43 23.27
N LYS A 40 -14.90 11.03 21.99
CA LYS A 40 -15.92 10.15 21.41
C LYS A 40 -15.92 8.76 22.06
N VAL A 41 -14.75 8.14 22.20
CA VAL A 41 -14.62 6.84 22.87
C VAL A 41 -15.06 6.94 24.33
N SER A 42 -14.62 7.95 25.06
CA SER A 42 -14.98 8.17 26.47
C SER A 42 -16.49 8.32 26.66
N ALA A 43 -17.16 9.08 25.80
CA ALA A 43 -18.62 9.25 25.86
C ALA A 43 -19.36 7.91 25.63
N LEU A 44 -18.91 7.10 24.67
CA LEU A 44 -19.49 5.78 24.40
C LEU A 44 -19.24 4.79 25.55
N LEU A 45 -18.05 4.83 26.16
CA LEU A 45 -17.72 4.02 27.34
C LEU A 45 -18.53 4.46 28.57
N GLN A 46 -18.79 5.75 28.73
CA GLN A 46 -19.65 6.25 29.80
C GLN A 46 -21.09 5.71 29.66
N ARG A 47 -21.64 5.71 28.44
CA ARG A 47 -22.94 5.09 28.16
C ARG A 47 -22.93 3.59 28.43
N LEU A 48 -21.90 2.88 27.96
CA LEU A 48 -21.71 1.45 28.24
C LEU A 48 -21.78 1.15 29.75
N ARG A 49 -21.09 1.97 30.58
CA ARG A 49 -21.01 1.80 32.03
C ARG A 49 -22.31 2.15 32.75
N HIS A 50 -22.92 3.29 32.43
CA HIS A 50 -23.96 3.88 33.27
C HIS A 50 -25.36 3.84 32.68
N ASP A 51 -25.52 3.73 31.36
CA ASP A 51 -26.80 3.87 30.68
C ASP A 51 -27.22 2.56 29.99
N THR A 52 -27.53 1.56 30.84
CA THR A 52 -27.76 0.18 30.40
C THR A 52 -28.84 0.05 29.33
N ASP A 53 -29.92 0.82 29.48
CA ASP A 53 -31.08 0.75 28.58
C ASP A 53 -30.90 1.60 27.32
N ALA A 54 -30.02 2.60 27.35
CA ALA A 54 -29.72 3.44 26.18
C ALA A 54 -28.56 2.92 25.32
N PHE A 55 -27.67 2.08 25.87
CA PHE A 55 -26.53 1.53 25.11
C PHE A 55 -27.03 0.57 24.02
N SER A 56 -26.88 0.98 22.76
CA SER A 56 -27.49 0.34 21.59
C SER A 56 -26.48 -0.39 20.69
N ARG A 57 -26.97 -1.09 19.65
CA ARG A 57 -26.10 -1.65 18.60
C ARG A 57 -25.40 -0.57 17.79
N GLU A 58 -26.01 0.61 17.66
CA GLU A 58 -25.38 1.75 17.00
C GLU A 58 -24.18 2.26 17.82
N ASP A 59 -24.30 2.32 19.14
CA ASP A 59 -23.18 2.67 20.02
C ASP A 59 -22.03 1.65 19.90
N VAL A 60 -22.33 0.35 19.76
CA VAL A 60 -21.32 -0.68 19.48
C VAL A 60 -20.61 -0.40 18.14
N THR A 61 -21.36 -0.15 17.07
CA THR A 61 -20.80 0.17 15.75
C THR A 61 -19.94 1.43 15.81
N ASN A 62 -20.40 2.46 16.53
CA ASN A 62 -19.68 3.72 16.69
C ASN A 62 -18.42 3.56 17.52
N LEU A 63 -18.45 2.74 18.58
CA LEU A 63 -17.30 2.47 19.44
C LEU A 63 -16.20 1.77 18.65
N PHE A 64 -16.51 0.61 18.07
CA PHE A 64 -15.53 -0.14 17.29
C PHE A 64 -15.15 0.57 15.99
N GLY A 65 -16.05 1.34 15.39
CA GLY A 65 -15.74 2.13 14.19
C GLY A 65 -14.87 3.34 14.43
N THR A 66 -14.62 3.71 15.68
CA THR A 66 -13.66 4.75 16.05
C THR A 66 -12.24 4.19 16.21
N LEU A 67 -12.10 2.86 16.33
CA LEU A 67 -10.82 2.17 16.46
C LEU A 67 -10.19 1.89 15.08
N ASN A 68 -8.87 2.02 14.98
CA ASN A 68 -8.12 1.72 13.76
C ASN A 68 -8.30 0.26 13.32
N SER A 69 -8.25 -0.67 14.27
CA SER A 69 -8.44 -2.10 14.07
C SER A 69 -9.91 -2.52 13.89
N GLY A 70 -10.86 -1.67 14.28
CA GLY A 70 -12.29 -2.01 14.37
C GLY A 70 -13.09 -1.79 13.09
N ASN A 71 -12.57 -0.99 12.15
CA ASN A 71 -13.36 -0.45 11.04
C ASN A 71 -14.04 -1.49 10.14
N ARG A 72 -13.41 -2.65 9.91
CA ARG A 72 -13.95 -3.71 9.05
C ARG A 72 -14.96 -4.62 9.76
N MET A 73 -14.81 -4.82 11.07
CA MET A 73 -15.62 -5.82 11.80
C MET A 73 -16.71 -5.21 12.70
N LYS A 74 -16.74 -3.88 12.90
CA LYS A 74 -17.71 -3.19 13.76
C LYS A 74 -19.17 -3.64 13.56
N ASN A 75 -19.60 -3.77 12.31
CA ASN A 75 -20.96 -4.20 11.97
C ASN A 75 -21.22 -5.67 12.33
N LEU A 76 -20.22 -6.54 12.16
CA LEU A 76 -20.31 -7.95 12.53
C LEU A 76 -20.33 -8.12 14.05
N VAL A 77 -19.49 -7.38 14.78
CA VAL A 77 -19.52 -7.35 16.26
C VAL A 77 -20.90 -6.91 16.75
N ALA A 78 -21.41 -5.81 16.19
CA ALA A 78 -22.72 -5.28 16.56
C ALA A 78 -23.88 -6.23 16.22
N LYS A 79 -23.79 -7.00 15.12
CA LYS A 79 -24.87 -7.89 14.62
C LYS A 79 -24.87 -9.25 15.30
N GLU A 80 -23.71 -9.89 15.39
CA GLU A 80 -23.58 -11.32 15.72
C GLU A 80 -23.51 -11.58 17.23
N ASN A 81 -23.41 -10.53 18.05
CA ASN A 81 -23.43 -10.64 19.51
C ASN A 81 -24.77 -10.18 20.10
N LYS A 82 -25.28 -10.90 21.11
CA LYS A 82 -26.45 -10.47 21.88
C LYS A 82 -26.07 -9.29 22.78
N LEU A 83 -26.73 -8.14 22.59
CA LEU A 83 -26.33 -6.86 23.21
C LEU A 83 -26.11 -6.92 24.74
N PRO A 84 -26.98 -7.54 25.57
CA PRO A 84 -26.71 -7.64 27.01
C PRO A 84 -25.45 -8.44 27.34
N LYS A 85 -25.19 -9.53 26.61
CA LYS A 85 -23.98 -10.36 26.80
C LYS A 85 -22.72 -9.64 26.32
N LEU A 86 -22.82 -8.94 25.18
CA LEU A 86 -21.74 -8.11 24.65
C LEU A 86 -21.35 -7.02 25.64
N ARG A 87 -22.33 -6.28 26.14
CA ARG A 87 -22.12 -5.24 27.14
C ARG A 87 -21.43 -5.79 28.39
N GLN A 88 -21.91 -6.90 28.92
CA GLN A 88 -21.28 -7.55 30.07
C GLN A 88 -19.82 -7.93 29.78
N ALA A 89 -19.55 -8.57 28.64
CA ALA A 89 -18.20 -8.97 28.27
C ALA A 89 -17.25 -7.77 28.10
N LEU A 90 -17.74 -6.65 27.54
CA LEU A 90 -16.98 -5.41 27.43
C LEU A 90 -16.67 -4.80 28.80
N LEU A 91 -17.64 -4.76 29.72
CA LEU A 91 -17.42 -4.24 31.06
C LEU A 91 -16.45 -5.12 31.87
N GLU A 92 -16.56 -6.44 31.75
CA GLU A 92 -15.60 -7.38 32.34
C GLU A 92 -14.19 -7.17 31.78
N MET A 93 -14.06 -6.90 30.48
CA MET A 93 -12.77 -6.62 29.83
C MET A 93 -12.14 -5.32 30.31
N LEU A 94 -12.95 -4.26 30.38
CA LEU A 94 -12.49 -2.92 30.72
C LEU A 94 -12.22 -2.78 32.22
N ASP A 95 -13.21 -3.11 33.04
CA ASP A 95 -13.26 -2.74 34.47
C ASP A 95 -13.22 -3.97 35.40
N GLY A 96 -13.14 -5.18 34.83
CA GLY A 96 -13.00 -6.41 35.60
C GLY A 96 -11.64 -6.56 36.29
N ARG A 97 -11.55 -7.54 37.19
CA ARG A 97 -10.31 -7.91 37.89
C ARG A 97 -9.41 -8.75 36.97
N GLY A 98 -8.12 -8.76 37.28
CA GLY A 98 -7.11 -9.54 36.56
C GLY A 98 -6.24 -8.66 35.67
N GLU A 99 -5.23 -9.30 35.08
CA GLU A 99 -4.28 -8.61 34.21
C GLU A 99 -4.93 -8.19 32.89
N PRO A 100 -4.51 -7.07 32.26
CA PRO A 100 -5.08 -6.60 31.00
C PRO A 100 -5.16 -7.69 29.92
N ILE A 101 -4.10 -8.49 29.76
CA ILE A 101 -4.06 -9.54 28.73
C ILE A 101 -5.09 -10.64 28.96
N GLU A 102 -5.27 -11.08 30.22
CA GLU A 102 -6.26 -12.11 30.57
C GLU A 102 -7.69 -11.62 30.28
N LYS A 103 -7.94 -10.35 30.58
CA LYS A 103 -9.23 -9.68 30.29
C LYS A 103 -9.48 -9.60 28.78
N ILE A 104 -8.48 -9.20 28.00
CA ILE A 104 -8.55 -9.13 26.53
C ILE A 104 -8.78 -10.52 25.92
N GLU A 105 -8.04 -11.54 26.36
CA GLU A 105 -8.18 -12.91 25.88
C GLU A 105 -9.55 -13.50 26.19
N THR A 106 -10.02 -13.31 27.43
CA THR A 106 -11.35 -13.75 27.85
C THR A 106 -12.44 -13.08 27.01
N ALA A 107 -12.30 -11.78 26.72
CA ALA A 107 -13.24 -11.06 25.88
C ALA A 107 -13.21 -11.52 24.42
N ASN A 108 -12.02 -11.78 23.87
CA ASN A 108 -11.84 -12.30 22.51
C ASN A 108 -12.53 -13.66 22.31
N GLN A 109 -12.59 -14.50 23.35
CA GLN A 109 -13.33 -15.77 23.31
C GLN A 109 -14.86 -15.58 23.42
N LYS A 110 -15.31 -14.52 24.10
CA LYS A 110 -16.72 -14.25 24.37
C LYS A 110 -17.41 -13.39 23.30
N ILE A 111 -16.66 -12.55 22.59
CA ILE A 111 -17.19 -11.56 21.65
C ILE A 111 -16.84 -11.98 20.22
N ALA A 112 -17.86 -12.42 19.48
CA ALA A 112 -17.68 -12.81 18.08
C ALA A 112 -17.17 -11.62 17.25
N TYR A 113 -16.19 -11.87 16.39
CA TYR A 113 -15.58 -10.91 15.45
C TYR A 113 -14.78 -9.75 16.08
N ALA A 114 -14.59 -9.74 17.41
CA ALA A 114 -13.70 -8.77 18.08
C ALA A 114 -12.36 -9.42 18.40
N GLY A 115 -11.40 -9.32 17.48
CA GLY A 115 -10.06 -9.88 17.66
C GLY A 115 -9.25 -9.19 18.77
N GLN A 116 -8.18 -9.84 19.24
CA GLN A 116 -7.31 -9.33 20.32
C GLN A 116 -6.77 -7.92 20.06
N ALA A 117 -6.30 -7.62 18.83
CA ALA A 117 -5.81 -6.27 18.50
C ALA A 117 -6.90 -5.20 18.69
N MET A 118 -8.16 -5.52 18.35
CA MET A 118 -9.28 -4.61 18.50
C MET A 118 -9.68 -4.36 19.94
N LEU A 119 -9.69 -5.43 20.73
CA LEU A 119 -10.00 -5.35 22.16
C LEU A 119 -8.87 -4.68 22.94
N GLY A 120 -7.61 -4.92 22.57
CA GLY A 120 -6.46 -4.25 23.18
C GLY A 120 -6.36 -2.77 22.80
N GLU A 121 -6.72 -2.39 21.56
CA GLU A 121 -6.84 -0.97 21.19
C GLU A 121 -7.91 -0.27 22.02
N LEU A 122 -9.10 -0.90 22.15
CA LEU A 122 -10.19 -0.39 22.98
C LEU A 122 -9.78 -0.25 24.45
N TYR A 123 -9.07 -1.25 24.99
CA TYR A 123 -8.55 -1.24 26.35
C TYR A 123 -7.58 -0.06 26.55
N GLY A 124 -6.65 0.16 25.60
CA GLY A 124 -5.72 1.27 25.62
C GLY A 124 -6.43 2.63 25.64
N TRP A 125 -7.45 2.84 24.80
CA TRP A 125 -8.23 4.08 24.83
C TRP A 125 -9.02 4.27 26.13
N ALA A 126 -9.60 3.20 26.67
CA ALA A 126 -10.36 3.26 27.91
C ALA A 126 -9.50 3.59 29.13
N HIS A 127 -8.22 3.21 29.09
CA HIS A 127 -7.25 3.34 30.17
C HIS A 127 -6.03 4.17 29.76
N ILE A 128 -6.23 5.17 28.88
CA ILE A 128 -5.16 5.88 28.18
C ILE A 128 -4.09 6.51 29.10
N GLU A 129 -4.45 6.84 30.34
CA GLU A 129 -3.49 7.35 31.33
C GLU A 129 -2.45 6.29 31.75
N ASN A 130 -2.86 5.02 31.78
CA ASN A 130 -2.10 3.92 32.38
C ASN A 130 -1.73 2.82 31.39
N ALA A 131 -2.37 2.76 30.22
CA ALA A 131 -2.15 1.73 29.22
C ALA A 131 -1.94 2.37 27.83
N PRO A 132 -0.97 1.88 27.04
CA PRO A 132 -0.79 2.31 25.66
C PRO A 132 -1.91 1.82 24.74
N VAL A 133 -2.14 2.56 23.66
CA VAL A 133 -3.05 2.14 22.58
C VAL A 133 -2.38 1.02 21.79
N TYR A 134 -2.90 -0.21 21.91
CA TYR A 134 -2.35 -1.37 21.22
C TYR A 134 -2.94 -1.49 19.82
N ASN A 135 -2.19 -1.03 18.81
CA ASN A 135 -2.58 -1.10 17.40
C ASN A 135 -1.35 -1.36 16.50
N ALA A 136 -1.60 -1.60 15.22
CA ALA A 136 -0.53 -1.86 14.25
C ALA A 136 0.43 -0.67 14.07
N CYS A 137 -0.04 0.58 14.17
CA CYS A 137 0.85 1.75 14.08
C CYS A 137 1.88 1.72 15.22
N ALA A 138 1.41 1.48 16.46
CA ALA A 138 2.25 1.44 17.64
C ALA A 138 3.27 0.29 17.58
N THR A 139 2.86 -0.91 17.17
CA THR A 139 3.79 -2.04 17.06
C THR A 139 4.85 -1.81 15.97
N ASN A 140 4.44 -1.31 14.81
CA ASN A 140 5.36 -1.01 13.70
C ASN A 140 6.35 0.09 14.07
N ALA A 141 5.87 1.14 14.76
CA ALA A 141 6.72 2.25 15.17
C ALA A 141 7.78 1.82 16.19
N LEU A 142 7.43 0.97 17.17
CA LEU A 142 8.41 0.44 18.10
C LEU A 142 9.45 -0.47 17.41
N HIS A 143 9.03 -1.31 16.44
CA HIS A 143 10.00 -2.06 15.62
C HIS A 143 10.93 -1.14 14.83
N TYR A 144 10.40 -0.07 14.22
CA TYR A 144 11.19 0.94 13.51
C TYR A 144 12.22 1.63 14.42
N LEU A 145 11.87 1.84 15.69
CA LEU A 145 12.75 2.39 16.71
C LEU A 145 13.72 1.35 17.31
N GLY A 146 13.70 0.10 16.82
CA GLY A 146 14.64 -0.95 17.20
C GLY A 146 14.21 -1.82 18.38
N TYR A 147 12.97 -1.68 18.87
CA TYR A 147 12.42 -2.52 19.93
C TYR A 147 11.83 -3.79 19.32
N MET A 148 12.48 -4.94 19.51
CA MET A 148 12.08 -6.21 18.90
C MET A 148 11.21 -7.05 19.84
N PHE A 149 9.97 -7.33 19.44
CA PHE A 149 9.02 -8.19 20.16
C PHE A 149 8.00 -8.79 19.20
N ASN A 150 7.26 -9.81 19.65
CA ASN A 150 6.13 -10.35 18.89
C ASN A 150 4.97 -9.33 18.89
N PRO A 151 4.54 -8.79 17.75
CA PRO A 151 3.49 -7.77 17.70
C PRO A 151 2.09 -8.31 18.05
N GLN A 152 1.93 -9.62 18.26
CA GLN A 152 0.70 -10.22 18.80
C GLN A 152 0.74 -10.39 20.33
N ASP A 153 1.90 -10.19 20.96
CA ASP A 153 2.05 -10.27 22.41
C ASP A 153 1.84 -8.90 23.04
N TYR A 154 0.66 -8.71 23.65
CA TYR A 154 0.29 -7.47 24.33
C TYR A 154 1.25 -7.10 25.46
N ASN A 155 1.70 -8.07 26.27
CA ASN A 155 2.58 -7.79 27.40
C ASN A 155 3.96 -7.37 26.91
N ALA A 156 4.47 -8.03 25.87
CA ALA A 156 5.72 -7.63 25.24
C ALA A 156 5.60 -6.22 24.63
N PHE A 157 4.48 -5.90 23.97
CA PHE A 157 4.21 -4.55 23.49
C PHE A 157 4.23 -3.51 24.62
N VAL A 158 3.48 -3.73 25.71
CA VAL A 158 3.41 -2.81 26.86
C VAL A 158 4.78 -2.61 27.48
N ALA A 159 5.56 -3.68 27.67
CA ALA A 159 6.90 -3.59 28.23
C ALA A 159 7.84 -2.73 27.35
N ASN A 160 7.80 -2.91 26.02
CA ASN A 160 8.61 -2.11 25.10
C ASN A 160 8.12 -0.65 25.01
N HIS A 161 6.80 -0.42 25.04
CA HIS A 161 6.23 0.93 25.11
C HIS A 161 6.70 1.66 26.36
N GLU A 162 6.65 1.03 27.54
CA GLU A 162 7.07 1.66 28.79
C GLU A 162 8.58 1.93 28.83
N GLN A 163 9.41 1.06 28.23
CA GLN A 163 10.83 1.36 28.03
C GLN A 163 11.03 2.57 27.11
N PHE A 164 10.33 2.62 25.98
CA PHE A 164 10.42 3.75 25.06
C PHE A 164 9.87 5.05 25.66
N LYS A 165 8.82 4.98 26.47
CA LYS A 165 8.23 6.13 27.18
C LYS A 165 9.25 6.83 28.07
N GLN A 166 10.13 6.09 28.73
CA GLN A 166 11.24 6.68 29.50
C GLN A 166 12.19 7.47 28.59
N VAL A 167 12.56 6.92 27.43
CA VAL A 167 13.40 7.61 26.44
C VAL A 167 12.70 8.86 25.91
N TYR A 168 11.42 8.74 25.56
CA TYR A 168 10.59 9.84 25.10
C TYR A 168 10.53 10.97 26.14
N GLN A 169 10.26 10.66 27.40
CA GLN A 169 10.21 11.68 28.46
C GLN A 169 11.55 12.37 28.69
N GLN A 170 12.67 11.64 28.58
CA GLN A 170 14.00 12.22 28.73
C GLN A 170 14.37 13.16 27.57
N GLN A 171 14.03 12.77 26.34
CA GLN A 171 14.45 13.51 25.15
C GLN A 171 13.44 14.57 24.73
N VAL A 172 12.16 14.25 24.81
CA VAL A 172 11.04 15.11 24.37
C VAL A 172 10.43 15.87 25.53
N GLY A 173 10.23 15.21 26.66
CA GLY A 173 9.47 15.75 27.78
C GLY A 173 7.97 15.62 27.53
N ARG A 174 7.25 16.75 27.56
CA ARG A 174 5.82 16.85 27.30
C ARG A 174 5.59 17.92 26.23
N LEU A 175 4.95 17.57 25.12
CA LEU A 175 4.60 18.55 24.09
C LEU A 175 3.25 19.18 24.34
N ASN A 176 2.27 18.40 24.80
CA ASN A 176 0.96 18.91 25.18
C ASN A 176 0.54 18.38 26.57
N PRO A 177 0.58 19.23 27.62
CA PRO A 177 0.21 18.82 28.98
C PRO A 177 -1.30 18.59 29.17
N GLU A 178 -2.15 19.02 28.24
CA GLU A 178 -3.61 18.91 28.35
C GLU A 178 -4.15 17.54 27.91
N ILE A 179 -3.31 16.73 27.24
CA ILE A 179 -3.68 15.38 26.83
C ILE A 179 -2.93 14.33 27.70
N PRO A 180 -3.33 13.05 27.69
CA PRO A 180 -2.56 11.95 28.30
C PRO A 180 -1.24 11.65 27.55
N LEU A 181 -0.20 11.21 28.26
CA LEU A 181 1.12 10.96 27.63
C LEU A 181 1.10 9.82 26.61
N ASN A 182 0.38 8.73 26.90
CA ASN A 182 0.29 7.63 25.94
C ASN A 182 -0.46 8.05 24.65
N MET A 183 -1.34 9.06 24.72
CA MET A 183 -2.02 9.62 23.54
C MET A 183 -1.08 10.48 22.70
N GLU A 184 -0.25 11.31 23.35
CA GLU A 184 0.81 12.06 22.66
C GLU A 184 1.77 11.10 21.94
N MET A 185 2.17 10.02 22.59
CA MET A 185 3.03 8.99 22.00
C MET A 185 2.34 8.21 20.87
N ASP A 186 1.03 7.92 20.96
CA ASP A 186 0.29 7.31 19.86
C ASP A 186 0.33 8.18 18.60
N LYS A 187 0.34 9.51 18.75
CA LYS A 187 0.53 10.43 17.60
C LYS A 187 1.92 10.34 17.00
N LEU A 188 2.98 10.23 17.81
CA LEU A 188 4.30 9.90 17.29
C LEU A 188 4.28 8.57 16.52
N TYR A 189 3.65 7.53 17.07
CA TYR A 189 3.56 6.24 16.38
C TYR A 189 2.79 6.32 15.06
N ASN A 190 1.75 7.15 15.00
CA ASN A 190 1.03 7.41 13.75
C ASN A 190 1.92 8.13 12.74
N VAL A 191 2.71 9.12 13.14
CA VAL A 191 3.67 9.75 12.22
C VAL A 191 4.72 8.73 11.75
N ILE A 192 5.27 7.90 12.63
CA ILE A 192 6.23 6.88 12.20
C ILE A 192 5.60 5.87 11.24
N ASP A 193 4.42 5.34 11.56
CA ASP A 193 3.77 4.33 10.72
C ASP A 193 3.27 4.90 9.39
N LYS A 194 2.66 6.09 9.39
CA LYS A 194 2.08 6.70 8.18
C LYS A 194 3.11 7.46 7.39
N VAL A 195 3.97 8.22 8.05
CA VAL A 195 5.02 8.97 7.39
C VAL A 195 6.23 8.07 7.22
N ASP A 196 7.05 7.82 8.24
CA ASP A 196 8.38 7.25 8.03
C ASP A 196 8.39 5.84 7.41
N LEU A 197 7.39 5.02 7.69
CA LEU A 197 7.30 3.66 7.18
C LEU A 197 6.51 3.56 5.87
N LYS A 198 5.51 4.42 5.66
CA LYS A 198 4.59 4.32 4.51
C LYS A 198 4.74 5.46 3.51
N GLU A 199 4.99 6.68 3.99
CA GLU A 199 5.43 7.84 3.21
C GLU A 199 6.95 8.07 3.30
N GLY A 200 7.76 7.19 3.92
CA GLY A 200 9.23 7.23 3.89
C GLY A 200 9.83 6.95 2.51
N THR A 201 8.95 6.97 1.50
CA THR A 201 9.24 7.14 0.08
C THR A 201 9.06 8.60 -0.38
N THR A 202 8.79 9.56 0.51
CA THR A 202 8.36 10.93 0.17
C THR A 202 8.48 11.85 1.38
N LEU A 203 9.67 12.38 1.68
CA LEU A 203 9.86 13.73 2.22
C LEU A 203 11.28 14.23 1.97
N SER A 204 11.36 15.51 1.65
CA SER A 204 12.28 16.11 0.68
C SER A 204 13.64 16.50 1.23
N THR A 205 14.69 15.97 0.61
CA THR A 205 15.75 16.81 0.03
C THR A 205 15.63 16.72 -1.48
N ASP A 206 14.79 17.54 -2.11
CA ASP A 206 14.77 17.85 -3.56
C ASP A 206 14.96 16.70 -4.58
N THR A 207 14.70 15.46 -4.19
CA THR A 207 14.72 14.28 -5.04
C THR A 207 13.45 13.52 -4.81
N HIS A 208 12.48 13.71 -5.72
CA HIS A 208 11.31 12.83 -5.84
C HIS A 208 11.80 11.38 -5.86
N HIS A 209 11.56 10.65 -4.78
CA HIS A 209 11.88 9.23 -4.76
C HIS A 209 10.81 8.52 -5.60
N PRO A 210 11.21 7.80 -6.65
CA PRO A 210 10.26 7.25 -7.58
C PRO A 210 9.36 6.24 -6.89
N GLN A 211 8.05 6.45 -6.98
CA GLN A 211 7.06 5.45 -6.62
C GLN A 211 6.95 4.41 -7.73
N TYR A 212 6.42 3.23 -7.41
CA TYR A 212 6.31 2.11 -8.34
C TYR A 212 4.84 1.82 -8.61
N TRP A 213 4.49 1.71 -9.88
CA TRP A 213 3.12 1.59 -10.33
C TRP A 213 2.95 0.44 -11.30
N ARG A 214 1.79 -0.21 -11.25
CA ARG A 214 1.32 -1.15 -12.25
C ARG A 214 0.11 -0.56 -12.93
N ILE A 215 0.16 -0.47 -14.26
CA ILE A 215 -0.93 0.03 -15.11
C ILE A 215 -1.40 -1.11 -16.00
N THR A 216 -2.71 -1.33 -16.06
CA THR A 216 -3.31 -2.40 -16.86
C THR A 216 -3.97 -1.85 -18.10
N LEU A 217 -3.61 -2.42 -19.25
CA LEU A 217 -4.10 -2.02 -20.55
C LEU A 217 -4.21 -3.25 -21.48
N PRO A 218 -5.00 -3.22 -22.55
CA PRO A 218 -5.05 -4.33 -23.49
C PRO A 218 -3.79 -4.29 -24.37
N GLU A 219 -3.31 -5.44 -24.84
CA GLU A 219 -2.35 -5.44 -25.95
C GLU A 219 -3.07 -5.07 -27.26
N ILE A 220 -4.21 -5.74 -27.48
CA ILE A 220 -5.04 -5.60 -28.66
C ILE A 220 -6.45 -5.22 -28.22
N TRP A 221 -7.04 -4.22 -28.87
CA TRP A 221 -8.41 -3.79 -28.62
C TRP A 221 -9.23 -3.77 -29.91
N GLN A 222 -10.44 -4.28 -29.85
CA GLN A 222 -11.41 -4.19 -30.95
C GLN A 222 -12.29 -2.98 -30.71
N ILE A 223 -12.26 -2.02 -31.63
CA ILE A 223 -13.13 -0.84 -31.60
C ILE A 223 -14.10 -0.88 -32.78
N THR A 224 -15.26 -0.24 -32.59
CA THR A 224 -16.24 -0.03 -33.67
C THR A 224 -16.14 1.43 -34.10
N LEU A 225 -15.82 1.65 -35.37
CA LEU A 225 -15.74 2.97 -36.00
C LEU A 225 -17.13 3.62 -36.04
N ASP A 226 -17.19 4.93 -36.24
CA ASP A 226 -18.46 5.66 -36.50
C ASP A 226 -19.20 5.12 -37.74
N SER A 227 -18.47 4.51 -38.68
CA SER A 227 -19.04 3.81 -39.84
C SER A 227 -19.73 2.48 -39.50
N GLY A 228 -19.61 2.00 -38.26
CA GLY A 228 -20.06 0.69 -37.80
C GLY A 228 -19.09 -0.46 -38.10
N GLU A 229 -17.98 -0.18 -38.80
CA GLU A 229 -16.95 -1.18 -39.08
C GLU A 229 -16.16 -1.52 -37.81
N LYS A 230 -15.83 -2.80 -37.61
CA LYS A 230 -14.97 -3.23 -36.51
C LYS A 230 -13.53 -3.25 -36.98
N THR A 231 -12.65 -2.57 -36.25
CA THR A 231 -11.20 -2.63 -36.47
C THR A 231 -10.48 -3.11 -35.22
N THR A 232 -9.26 -3.61 -35.41
CA THR A 232 -8.40 -4.10 -34.35
C THR A 232 -7.18 -3.19 -34.25
N ILE A 233 -6.95 -2.63 -33.07
CA ILE A 233 -5.82 -1.72 -32.80
C ILE A 233 -4.91 -2.36 -31.77
N ASN A 234 -3.59 -2.25 -31.99
CA ASN A 234 -2.59 -2.64 -31.00
C ASN A 234 -2.29 -1.44 -30.10
N ILE A 235 -2.95 -1.40 -28.94
CA ILE A 235 -2.84 -0.29 -27.98
C ILE A 235 -1.42 -0.24 -27.41
N TRP A 236 -0.83 -1.40 -27.12
CA TRP A 236 0.51 -1.45 -26.55
C TRP A 236 1.57 -0.88 -27.52
N GLN A 237 1.47 -1.22 -28.81
CA GLN A 237 2.36 -0.69 -29.82
C GLN A 237 2.27 0.85 -29.92
N SER A 238 1.06 1.41 -29.91
CA SER A 238 0.86 2.86 -29.89
C SER A 238 1.44 3.52 -28.63
N CYS A 239 1.30 2.88 -27.47
CA CYS A 239 1.92 3.37 -26.22
C CYS A 239 3.45 3.43 -26.31
N LEU A 240 4.08 2.42 -26.93
CA LEU A 240 5.52 2.41 -27.18
C LEU A 240 5.94 3.49 -28.18
N GLU A 241 5.24 3.61 -29.30
CA GLU A 241 5.56 4.56 -30.38
C GLU A 241 5.46 6.02 -29.94
N HIS A 242 4.48 6.34 -29.08
CA HIS A 242 4.24 7.69 -28.62
C HIS A 242 4.82 8.00 -27.25
N GLY A 243 5.46 7.01 -26.60
CA GLY A 243 6.04 7.19 -25.26
C GLY A 243 4.98 7.57 -24.23
N ILE A 244 3.84 6.86 -24.22
CA ILE A 244 2.71 7.16 -23.33
C ILE A 244 2.25 5.94 -22.56
N ALA A 245 1.70 6.16 -21.37
CA ALA A 245 0.78 5.25 -20.72
C ALA A 245 -0.63 5.82 -20.83
N ALA A 246 -1.61 4.98 -21.14
CA ALA A 246 -3.01 5.38 -21.22
C ALA A 246 -3.88 4.48 -20.35
N ILE A 247 -4.91 5.07 -19.75
CA ILE A 247 -5.93 4.36 -18.98
C ILE A 247 -7.33 4.81 -19.41
N ASP A 248 -8.32 4.12 -18.85
CA ASP A 248 -9.74 4.38 -18.98
C ASP A 248 -10.33 4.09 -20.37
N PHE A 249 -10.98 2.93 -20.45
CA PHE A 249 -11.70 2.48 -21.63
C PHE A 249 -13.02 3.22 -21.83
N ASP A 250 -13.59 3.76 -20.74
CA ASP A 250 -14.99 4.20 -20.68
C ASP A 250 -15.14 5.72 -20.53
N GLY A 251 -14.06 6.45 -20.25
CA GLY A 251 -14.03 7.92 -20.20
C GLY A 251 -14.57 8.52 -18.89
N ASN A 252 -14.67 7.71 -17.83
CA ASN A 252 -15.24 8.14 -16.55
C ASN A 252 -14.19 8.77 -15.63
N LYS A 253 -14.14 10.11 -15.63
CA LYS A 253 -13.25 10.90 -14.76
C LYS A 253 -13.51 10.69 -13.26
N ASP A 254 -14.72 10.26 -12.87
CA ASP A 254 -15.08 10.03 -11.47
C ASP A 254 -14.66 8.63 -10.96
N ASP A 255 -14.12 7.78 -11.84
CA ASP A 255 -13.56 6.50 -11.41
C ASP A 255 -12.35 6.73 -10.50
N TYR A 256 -12.36 6.10 -9.32
CA TYR A 256 -11.32 6.30 -8.32
C TYR A 256 -9.91 5.91 -8.81
N GLN A 257 -9.81 4.96 -9.76
CA GLN A 257 -8.53 4.56 -10.36
C GLN A 257 -8.04 5.63 -11.34
N VAL A 258 -8.96 6.27 -12.06
CA VAL A 258 -8.64 7.42 -12.93
C VAL A 258 -8.15 8.59 -12.08
N GLN A 259 -8.81 8.89 -10.96
CA GLN A 259 -8.36 9.91 -10.02
C GLN A 259 -6.98 9.62 -9.44
N LYS A 260 -6.70 8.35 -9.10
CA LYS A 260 -5.39 7.92 -8.65
C LYS A 260 -4.31 8.11 -9.73
N PHE A 261 -4.61 7.77 -10.97
CA PHE A 261 -3.71 8.00 -12.12
C PHE A 261 -3.34 9.47 -12.30
N MET A 262 -4.35 10.35 -12.26
CA MET A 262 -4.20 11.77 -12.54
C MET A 262 -3.45 12.50 -11.42
N ASN A 263 -3.70 12.13 -10.17
CA ASN A 263 -3.28 12.93 -9.02
C ASN A 263 -2.09 12.33 -8.25
N GLU A 264 -1.88 11.01 -8.30
CA GLU A 264 -0.83 10.35 -7.50
C GLU A 264 0.45 10.01 -8.29
N ILE A 265 0.35 9.78 -9.62
CA ILE A 265 1.52 9.40 -10.43
C ILE A 265 2.28 10.65 -10.88
N GLN A 266 3.58 10.70 -10.60
CA GLN A 266 4.42 11.88 -10.82
C GLN A 266 5.61 11.59 -11.73
N VAL A 267 6.18 12.65 -12.31
CA VAL A 267 7.41 12.55 -13.13
C VAL A 267 8.53 11.94 -12.30
N GLY A 268 9.23 10.96 -12.87
CA GLY A 268 10.27 10.18 -12.21
C GLY A 268 9.79 8.83 -11.67
N ASP A 269 8.49 8.66 -11.43
CA ASP A 269 7.93 7.37 -11.00
C ASP A 269 8.22 6.25 -11.99
N LYS A 270 8.28 5.02 -11.48
CA LYS A 270 8.43 3.81 -12.28
C LYS A 270 7.09 3.15 -12.53
N VAL A 271 6.88 2.74 -13.77
CA VAL A 271 5.62 2.11 -14.22
C VAL A 271 5.90 0.76 -14.85
N VAL A 272 5.04 -0.21 -14.58
CA VAL A 272 5.02 -1.55 -15.18
C VAL A 272 3.73 -1.68 -15.97
N ALA A 273 3.84 -1.88 -17.28
CA ALA A 273 2.70 -2.13 -18.16
C ALA A 273 2.28 -3.60 -18.08
N PHE A 274 1.16 -3.86 -17.41
CA PHE A 274 0.52 -5.17 -17.38
C PHE A 274 -0.53 -5.27 -18.48
N LEU A 275 -0.34 -6.24 -19.38
CA LEU A 275 -1.23 -6.48 -20.49
C LEU A 275 -2.29 -7.52 -20.11
N LEU A 276 -3.53 -7.33 -20.56
CA LEU A 276 -4.65 -8.25 -20.27
C LEU A 276 -4.41 -9.71 -20.72
N ASN A 277 -3.43 -9.96 -21.59
CA ASN A 277 -2.96 -11.29 -21.97
C ASN A 277 -2.08 -11.97 -20.89
N LYS A 278 -1.99 -11.38 -19.69
CA LYS A 278 -1.18 -11.82 -18.54
C LYS A 278 0.34 -11.73 -18.76
N THR A 279 0.78 -10.70 -19.46
CA THR A 279 2.22 -10.41 -19.65
C THR A 279 2.57 -9.00 -19.20
N ILE A 280 3.81 -8.80 -18.79
CA ILE A 280 4.40 -7.46 -18.63
C ILE A 280 4.96 -7.08 -20.00
N GLY A 281 4.43 -6.00 -20.59
CA GLY A 281 4.83 -5.52 -21.91
C GLY A 281 5.99 -4.52 -21.88
N GLY A 282 6.18 -3.83 -20.76
CA GLY A 282 7.19 -2.79 -20.62
C GLY A 282 7.37 -2.35 -19.17
N ILE A 283 8.56 -1.83 -18.89
CA ILE A 283 8.88 -1.11 -17.66
C ILE A 283 9.35 0.28 -18.07
N GLY A 284 8.89 1.33 -17.42
CA GLY A 284 9.20 2.68 -17.84
C GLY A 284 9.35 3.66 -16.69
N THR A 285 9.78 4.86 -17.05
CA THR A 285 9.85 6.01 -16.15
C THR A 285 8.89 7.09 -16.64
N VAL A 286 8.06 7.62 -15.76
CA VAL A 286 7.13 8.70 -16.09
C VAL A 286 7.95 9.96 -16.42
N THR A 287 7.77 10.50 -17.61
CA THR A 287 8.46 11.70 -18.12
C THR A 287 7.56 12.92 -18.15
N GLN A 288 6.24 12.71 -18.22
CA GLN A 288 5.24 13.78 -18.21
C GLN A 288 4.05 13.36 -17.34
N ALA A 289 3.65 14.23 -16.42
CA ALA A 289 2.46 14.05 -15.60
C ALA A 289 1.18 14.20 -16.44
N TYR A 290 0.03 13.93 -15.82
CA TYR A 290 -1.26 14.02 -16.49
C TYR A 290 -1.54 15.45 -16.97
N ASP A 291 -2.01 15.57 -18.20
CA ASP A 291 -2.39 16.84 -18.82
C ASP A 291 -3.92 16.93 -18.96
N ASP A 292 -4.55 17.74 -18.12
CA ASP A 292 -6.00 17.96 -18.14
C ASP A 292 -6.45 18.69 -19.42
N ASP A 293 -5.58 19.49 -20.03
CA ASP A 293 -5.89 20.18 -21.28
C ASP A 293 -5.95 19.21 -22.46
N LEU A 294 -5.14 18.14 -22.44
CA LEU A 294 -5.20 17.08 -23.45
C LEU A 294 -6.57 16.38 -23.43
N PHE A 295 -7.09 16.06 -22.24
CA PHE A 295 -8.40 15.44 -22.08
C PHE A 295 -9.56 16.35 -22.50
N LYS A 296 -9.47 17.65 -22.18
CA LYS A 296 -10.50 18.65 -22.52
C LYS A 296 -10.56 18.96 -24.00
N ASN A 297 -9.40 19.12 -24.65
CA ASN A 297 -9.32 19.63 -26.01
C ASN A 297 -9.29 18.54 -27.07
N GLN A 298 -8.89 17.31 -26.70
CA GLN A 298 -8.89 16.13 -27.58
C GLN A 298 -8.36 16.43 -28.99
N PRO A 299 -7.12 16.96 -29.11
CA PRO A 299 -6.60 17.41 -30.39
C PRO A 299 -6.49 16.23 -31.36
N ALA A 300 -7.04 16.39 -32.58
CA ALA A 300 -7.08 15.33 -33.58
C ALA A 300 -5.70 14.73 -33.91
N ALA A 301 -4.63 15.54 -33.81
CA ALA A 301 -3.25 15.09 -34.04
C ALA A 301 -2.74 14.07 -33.00
N GLN A 302 -3.38 14.00 -31.83
CA GLN A 302 -3.06 13.03 -30.78
C GLN A 302 -4.21 12.03 -30.56
N ASP A 303 -5.18 11.97 -31.47
CA ASP A 303 -6.27 11.02 -31.36
C ASP A 303 -5.86 9.64 -31.92
N TYR A 304 -5.00 8.95 -31.16
CA TYR A 304 -4.46 7.65 -31.55
C TYR A 304 -5.52 6.54 -31.58
N TRP A 305 -6.66 6.74 -30.89
CA TRP A 305 -7.66 5.70 -30.64
C TRP A 305 -9.10 6.19 -30.83
N GLN A 306 -9.31 7.17 -31.71
CA GLN A 306 -10.63 7.63 -32.17
C GLN A 306 -11.58 8.06 -31.03
N GLY A 307 -11.15 9.06 -30.27
CA GLY A 307 -11.91 9.63 -29.16
C GLY A 307 -11.81 8.81 -27.87
N LYS A 308 -10.90 7.83 -27.79
CA LYS A 308 -10.73 6.96 -26.61
C LYS A 308 -9.40 7.16 -25.89
N MET A 309 -9.38 6.75 -24.61
CA MET A 309 -8.17 6.68 -23.76
C MET A 309 -7.43 8.02 -23.69
N TRP A 310 -8.13 9.09 -23.34
CA TRP A 310 -7.56 10.44 -23.23
C TRP A 310 -6.86 10.72 -21.90
N PHE A 311 -6.96 9.81 -20.92
CA PHE A 311 -6.20 9.87 -19.68
C PHE A 311 -4.82 9.28 -19.91
N ARG A 312 -3.82 10.15 -20.07
CA ARG A 312 -2.48 9.77 -20.50
C ARG A 312 -1.38 10.38 -19.64
N LEU A 313 -0.27 9.67 -19.56
CA LEU A 313 1.00 10.12 -19.00
C LEU A 313 2.10 9.91 -20.04
N GLY A 314 3.12 10.75 -20.05
CA GLY A 314 4.35 10.49 -20.81
C GLY A 314 5.21 9.48 -20.06
N VAL A 315 5.72 8.48 -20.77
CA VAL A 315 6.57 7.41 -20.22
C VAL A 315 7.68 7.06 -21.19
N ASP A 316 8.92 7.05 -20.68
CA ASP A 316 10.06 6.44 -21.36
C ASP A 316 10.05 4.93 -21.10
N TRP A 317 9.60 4.16 -22.10
CA TRP A 317 9.40 2.72 -22.00
C TRP A 317 10.64 1.93 -22.41
N GLN A 318 11.01 0.96 -21.57
CA GLN A 318 11.83 -0.19 -21.94
C GLN A 318 10.90 -1.38 -22.22
N PRO A 319 10.71 -1.79 -23.50
CA PRO A 319 9.86 -2.91 -23.83
C PRO A 319 10.46 -4.21 -23.30
N VAL A 320 9.61 -5.04 -22.68
CA VAL A 320 9.98 -6.35 -22.14
C VAL A 320 8.86 -7.34 -22.40
N ARG A 321 9.11 -8.64 -22.24
CA ARG A 321 8.03 -9.63 -22.32
C ARG A 321 8.22 -10.70 -21.26
N ILE A 322 7.53 -10.55 -20.14
CA ILE A 322 7.54 -11.48 -19.01
C ILE A 322 6.13 -12.02 -18.82
N LYS A 323 5.95 -13.35 -18.66
CA LYS A 323 4.65 -13.86 -18.21
C LYS A 323 4.57 -13.68 -16.70
N THR A 324 3.42 -13.23 -16.18
CA THR A 324 3.29 -13.05 -14.73
C THR A 324 3.40 -14.36 -13.95
N THR A 325 3.21 -15.51 -14.61
CA THR A 325 3.44 -16.85 -14.03
C THR A 325 4.90 -17.18 -13.79
N ASP A 326 5.82 -16.45 -14.41
CA ASP A 326 7.27 -16.66 -14.28
C ASP A 326 7.83 -15.90 -13.06
N LEU A 327 7.00 -15.07 -12.42
CA LEU A 327 7.32 -14.34 -11.20
C LEU A 327 6.89 -15.13 -9.95
N PRO A 328 7.53 -14.89 -8.77
CA PRO A 328 7.07 -15.45 -7.51
C PRO A 328 5.58 -15.16 -7.25
N GLU A 329 4.86 -16.10 -6.65
CA GLU A 329 3.41 -16.03 -6.45
C GLU A 329 2.95 -14.72 -5.79
N GLU A 330 3.66 -14.26 -4.77
CA GLU A 330 3.39 -12.99 -4.09
C GLU A 330 3.40 -11.80 -5.06
N THR A 331 4.39 -11.75 -5.97
CA THR A 331 4.50 -10.69 -6.98
C THR A 331 3.48 -10.89 -8.12
N SER A 332 3.23 -12.13 -8.52
CA SER A 332 2.24 -12.48 -9.54
C SER A 332 0.82 -12.05 -9.14
N ASN A 333 0.47 -12.23 -7.87
CA ASN A 333 -0.85 -11.88 -7.33
C ASN A 333 -1.16 -10.38 -7.40
N MET A 334 -0.13 -9.52 -7.48
CA MET A 334 -0.29 -8.07 -7.63
C MET A 334 -0.78 -7.64 -9.01
N PHE A 335 -0.94 -8.55 -9.97
CA PHE A 335 -1.41 -8.24 -11.33
C PHE A 335 -2.91 -8.49 -11.54
N TYR A 336 -3.64 -8.93 -10.53
CA TYR A 336 -5.08 -9.18 -10.65
C TYR A 336 -5.95 -7.98 -10.20
N GLY A 337 -7.14 -7.86 -10.79
CA GLY A 337 -8.31 -7.17 -10.22
C GLY A 337 -8.44 -5.65 -10.37
N GLN A 338 -7.35 -4.89 -10.58
CA GLN A 338 -7.38 -3.42 -10.67
C GLN A 338 -6.80 -2.93 -12.00
N THR A 339 -7.17 -1.73 -12.45
CA THR A 339 -6.57 -1.04 -13.60
C THR A 339 -5.25 -0.39 -13.19
N ILE A 340 -5.18 0.21 -12.00
CA ILE A 340 -3.98 0.83 -11.46
C ILE A 340 -3.73 0.35 -10.05
N MET A 341 -2.49 -0.01 -9.77
CA MET A 341 -2.07 -0.47 -8.47
C MET A 341 -0.69 0.09 -8.12
N LYS A 342 -0.52 0.57 -6.88
CA LYS A 342 0.80 0.93 -6.35
C LYS A 342 1.54 -0.36 -5.99
N LEU A 343 2.76 -0.49 -6.49
CA LEU A 343 3.67 -1.57 -6.16
C LEU A 343 4.56 -1.17 -4.98
N THR A 344 4.98 -2.16 -4.19
CA THR A 344 6.05 -1.97 -3.22
C THR A 344 7.40 -1.95 -3.95
N ALA A 345 8.42 -1.34 -3.36
CA ALA A 345 9.78 -1.39 -3.88
C ALA A 345 10.27 -2.84 -4.06
N THR A 346 9.91 -3.73 -3.12
CA THR A 346 10.22 -5.16 -3.19
C THR A 346 9.59 -5.82 -4.42
N HIS A 347 8.31 -5.59 -4.70
CA HIS A 347 7.65 -6.16 -5.88
C HIS A 347 8.29 -5.66 -7.18
N TYR A 348 8.58 -4.37 -7.26
CA TYR A 348 9.26 -3.81 -8.43
C TYR A 348 10.66 -4.41 -8.61
N GLN A 349 11.44 -4.51 -7.53
CA GLN A 349 12.77 -5.10 -7.59
C GLN A 349 12.74 -6.59 -7.97
N THR A 350 11.73 -7.35 -7.55
CA THR A 350 11.54 -8.74 -7.99
C THR A 350 11.36 -8.82 -9.50
N ILE A 351 10.57 -7.93 -10.10
CA ILE A 351 10.39 -7.85 -11.55
C ILE A 351 11.72 -7.49 -12.24
N MET A 352 12.44 -6.49 -11.72
CA MET A 352 13.74 -6.09 -12.26
C MET A 352 14.77 -7.21 -12.17
N ASN A 353 14.83 -7.93 -11.05
CA ASN A 353 15.73 -9.07 -10.88
C ASN A 353 15.43 -10.17 -11.89
N HIS A 354 14.14 -10.41 -12.18
CA HIS A 354 13.74 -11.38 -13.20
C HIS A 354 14.16 -10.97 -14.62
N LEU A 355 14.18 -9.66 -14.94
CA LEU A 355 14.72 -9.17 -16.21
C LEU A 355 16.22 -9.42 -16.38
N HIS A 356 16.96 -9.37 -15.27
CA HIS A 356 18.41 -9.54 -15.26
C HIS A 356 18.85 -11.00 -15.06
N GLN A 357 17.92 -11.89 -14.70
CA GLN A 357 18.15 -13.31 -14.86
C GLN A 357 18.21 -13.58 -16.35
N GLU A 358 19.42 -13.84 -16.87
CA GLU A 358 19.53 -14.49 -18.16
C GLU A 358 18.58 -15.69 -18.10
N PRO A 359 17.65 -15.84 -19.06
CA PRO A 359 16.73 -16.96 -19.03
C PRO A 359 17.60 -18.20 -18.88
N GLU A 360 17.42 -18.95 -17.78
CA GLU A 360 18.03 -20.27 -17.69
C GLU A 360 17.70 -20.93 -19.03
N PRO A 361 18.71 -21.35 -19.81
CA PRO A 361 18.46 -21.84 -21.14
C PRO A 361 17.38 -22.91 -21.00
N ALA A 362 16.20 -22.64 -21.55
CA ALA A 362 14.99 -23.43 -21.34
C ALA A 362 15.10 -24.86 -21.90
N ILE A 363 16.31 -25.24 -22.31
CA ILE A 363 16.73 -26.57 -22.64
C ILE A 363 18.10 -26.72 -22.00
N ASN A 364 18.16 -27.38 -20.84
CA ASN A 364 19.40 -27.78 -20.21
C ASN A 364 20.07 -28.87 -21.05
N GLY A 365 20.65 -28.50 -22.20
CA GLY A 365 21.63 -29.25 -22.99
C GLY A 365 21.31 -30.70 -23.38
N SER A 366 20.10 -31.21 -23.16
CA SER A 366 19.84 -32.67 -23.16
C SER A 366 18.64 -33.06 -24.01
N PHE A 367 18.43 -32.41 -25.16
CA PHE A 367 17.56 -32.99 -26.19
C PHE A 367 18.43 -33.88 -27.09
N PRO A 368 18.26 -35.21 -27.07
CA PRO A 368 19.05 -36.11 -27.89
C PRO A 368 18.93 -35.72 -29.36
N GLY A 369 20.07 -35.49 -30.03
CA GLY A 369 20.13 -35.11 -31.45
C GLY A 369 20.37 -33.62 -31.72
N PHE A 370 20.35 -32.74 -30.72
CA PHE A 370 20.72 -31.33 -30.88
C PHE A 370 22.06 -31.03 -30.21
N SER A 371 22.98 -30.41 -30.95
CA SER A 371 24.25 -29.95 -30.38
C SER A 371 24.06 -28.65 -29.60
N PRO A 372 24.95 -28.31 -28.65
CA PRO A 372 24.95 -26.99 -28.00
C PRO A 372 24.97 -25.81 -28.98
N LYS A 373 25.59 -25.98 -30.15
CA LYS A 373 25.58 -24.98 -31.23
C LYS A 373 24.18 -24.83 -31.86
N ALA A 374 23.44 -25.92 -32.03
CA ALA A 374 22.08 -25.88 -32.57
C ALA A 374 21.12 -25.17 -31.61
N PHE A 375 21.26 -25.37 -30.30
CA PHE A 375 20.49 -24.61 -29.31
C PHE A 375 20.81 -23.12 -29.37
N ARG A 376 22.09 -22.76 -29.42
CA ARG A 376 22.51 -21.37 -29.56
C ARG A 376 21.92 -20.73 -30.82
N PHE A 377 21.95 -21.43 -31.95
CA PHE A 377 21.34 -20.97 -33.20
C PHE A 377 19.83 -20.72 -33.04
N LEU A 378 19.08 -21.69 -32.49
CA LEU A 378 17.63 -21.56 -32.33
C LEU A 378 17.25 -20.41 -31.37
N THR A 379 18.01 -20.22 -30.29
CA THR A 379 17.83 -19.10 -29.37
C THR A 379 18.09 -17.78 -30.07
N GLU A 380 19.23 -17.62 -30.76
CA GLU A 380 19.57 -16.39 -31.48
C GLU A 380 18.57 -16.11 -32.62
N LEU A 381 18.10 -17.14 -33.33
CA LEU A 381 17.09 -17.05 -34.38
C LEU A 381 15.74 -16.57 -33.84
N SER A 382 15.33 -17.07 -32.67
CA SER A 382 14.06 -16.65 -32.04
C SER A 382 14.04 -15.14 -31.72
N GLN A 383 15.21 -14.55 -31.46
CA GLN A 383 15.38 -13.15 -31.13
C GLN A 383 15.58 -12.27 -32.37
N ASN A 384 16.11 -12.83 -33.46
CA ASN A 384 16.57 -12.08 -34.62
C ASN A 384 16.01 -12.64 -35.94
N ASN A 385 14.73 -13.03 -35.96
CA ASN A 385 14.07 -13.69 -37.09
C ASN A 385 13.84 -12.75 -38.30
N ASN A 386 14.93 -12.27 -38.90
CA ASN A 386 14.93 -11.46 -40.11
C ASN A 386 16.05 -11.90 -41.06
N LYS A 387 15.87 -11.58 -42.34
CA LYS A 387 16.79 -12.02 -43.40
C LYS A 387 18.21 -11.47 -43.25
N ALA A 388 18.36 -10.22 -42.80
CA ALA A 388 19.66 -9.58 -42.68
C ALA A 388 20.54 -10.30 -41.65
N TRP A 389 19.99 -10.57 -40.46
CA TRP A 389 20.68 -11.32 -39.41
C TRP A 389 21.07 -12.73 -39.86
N MET A 390 20.17 -13.42 -40.57
CA MET A 390 20.44 -14.76 -41.12
C MET A 390 21.58 -14.76 -42.14
N ASP A 391 21.67 -13.73 -42.98
CA ASP A 391 22.75 -13.62 -43.98
C ASP A 391 24.09 -13.27 -43.33
N GLU A 392 24.11 -12.41 -42.32
CA GLU A 392 25.32 -12.05 -41.56
C GLU A 392 25.88 -13.23 -40.75
N ASN A 393 25.01 -14.10 -40.23
CA ASN A 393 25.40 -15.21 -39.36
C ASN A 393 25.47 -16.56 -40.10
N ARG A 394 25.23 -16.58 -41.42
CA ARG A 394 25.18 -17.81 -42.22
C ARG A 394 26.44 -18.65 -42.10
N GLU A 395 27.62 -18.05 -42.23
CA GLU A 395 28.89 -18.78 -42.17
C GLU A 395 29.21 -19.28 -40.74
N ARG A 396 28.71 -18.61 -39.70
CA ARG A 396 28.89 -19.00 -38.29
C ARG A 396 28.19 -20.33 -37.96
N TYR A 397 27.11 -20.67 -38.66
CA TYR A 397 26.27 -21.84 -38.40
C TYR A 397 26.26 -22.88 -39.53
N LYS A 398 27.17 -22.77 -40.49
CA LYS A 398 27.26 -23.64 -41.66
C LYS A 398 27.83 -25.05 -41.39
N THR A 399 28.38 -25.28 -40.19
CA THR A 399 29.09 -26.51 -39.80
C THR A 399 28.38 -27.31 -38.73
#